data_AF-A0AAW5L9I8-F1
#
_entry.id   AF-A0AAW5L9I8-F1
#
_cell.length_a   1.000
_cell.length_b   1.000
_cell.length_c   1.000
_cell.angle_alpha   90.00
_cell.angle_beta   90.00
_cell.angle_gamma   90.00
#
_symmetry.space_group_name_H-M   'P 1'
#
loop_
_entity.id
_entity.type
_entity.pdbx_description
1 polymer ?
#
loop_
_entity_poly.entity_id
_entity_poly.type
_entity_poly.pdbx_seq_one_letter_code
_entity_poly.pdbx_strand_id
1 'polypeptide(L)' 'LEESQAMVLITKVELEKEETHYQGHMMTIEDLFSSSSVQDIPNQNSVEDAAYIIYTSGSTGNPKGTR' A
#
# COMPACT_ATOMS: atom_id res chain seq x y z
N LEU A 1 4.41 -4.85 7.49
CA LEU A 1 4.49 -3.48 6.96
C LEU A 1 5.91 -2.94 6.94
N GLU A 2 6.74 -3.21 7.95
CA GLU A 2 8.10 -2.65 8.09
C GLU A 2 9.02 -2.89 6.87
N GLU A 3 8.95 -4.08 6.25
CA GLU A 3 9.79 -4.42 5.09
C GLU A 3 9.31 -3.81 3.77
N SER A 4 8.06 -3.33 3.68
CA SER A 4 7.51 -2.84 2.42
C SER A 4 8.04 -1.47 2.00
N GLN A 5 8.64 -0.72 2.93
CA GLN A 5 9.06 0.67 2.75
C GLN A 5 7.92 1.60 2.27
N ALA A 6 6.66 1.15 2.35
CA ALA A 6 5.51 1.97 1.99
C ALA A 6 5.43 3.16 2.95
N MET A 7 5.19 4.35 2.42
CA MET A 7 4.95 5.57 3.21
C MET A 7 3.46 5.83 3.47
N VAL A 8 2.60 5.19 2.68
CA VAL A 8 1.14 5.30 2.79
C VAL A 8 0.54 3.90 2.95
N LEU A 9 -0.37 3.75 3.92
CA LEU A 9 -1.20 2.58 4.13
C LEU A 9 -2.65 2.93 3.82
N ILE A 10 -3.25 2.24 2.86
CA ILE A 10 -4.68 2.30 2.57
C ILE A 10 -5.33 1.08 3.23
N THR A 11 -6.29 1.31 4.11
CA THR A 11 -6.99 0.27 4.86
C THR A 11 -8.50 0.54 4.93
N LYS A 12 -9.25 -0.33 5.60
CA LYS A 12 -10.67 -0.06 5.91
C LYS A 12 -10.82 0.45 7.34
N VAL A 13 -11.88 1.20 7.59
CA VAL A 13 -12.22 1.69 8.95
C VAL A 13 -12.24 0.56 9.99
N GLU A 14 -12.68 -0.66 9.64
CA GLU A 14 -12.72 -1.76 10.61
C GLU A 14 -11.34 -2.25 11.07
N LEU A 15 -10.30 -2.07 10.24
CA LEU A 15 -8.94 -2.54 10.50
C LEU A 15 -8.01 -1.43 11.03
N GLU A 16 -8.47 -0.17 11.04
CA GLU A 16 -7.68 0.99 11.44
C GLU A 16 -7.05 0.84 12.84
N LYS A 17 -7.82 0.26 13.77
CA LYS A 17 -7.36 0.04 15.16
C LYS A 17 -6.31 -1.08 15.28
N GLU A 18 -6.27 -1.99 14.33
CA GLU A 18 -5.32 -3.11 14.31
C GLU A 18 -3.95 -2.64 13.79
N GLU A 19 -3.93 -1.62 12.93
CA GLU A 19 -2.73 -1.12 12.24
C GLU A 19 -2.08 0.11 12.91
N THR A 20 -2.33 0.31 14.20
CA THR A 20 -1.86 1.46 15.01
C THR A 20 -0.33 1.61 15.11
N HIS A 21 0.42 0.58 14.75
CA HIS A 21 1.89 0.58 14.77
C HIS A 21 2.51 1.06 13.45
N TYR A 22 1.70 1.34 12.42
CA TYR A 22 2.20 1.87 11.18
C TYR A 22 2.59 3.34 11.33
N GLN A 23 3.86 3.64 11.12
CA GLN A 23 4.43 4.98 11.34
C GLN A 23 4.25 5.95 10.15
N GLY A 24 3.69 5.47 9.03
CA GLY A 24 3.45 6.27 7.84
C GLY A 24 2.08 6.95 7.85
N HIS A 25 1.69 7.51 6.71
CA HIS A 25 0.37 8.10 6.55
C HIS A 25 -0.67 7.00 6.35
N MET A 26 -1.67 6.91 7.22
CA MET A 26 -2.79 5.98 7.10
C MET A 26 -4.02 6.70 6.55
N MET A 27 -4.69 6.08 5.60
CA MET A 27 -5.93 6.56 5.00
C MET A 27 -6.93 5.42 4.86
N THR A 28 -8.21 5.68 5.11
CA THR A 28 -9.24 4.68 4.89
C THR A 28 -9.80 4.75 3.47
N ILE A 29 -10.35 3.64 2.99
CA ILE A 29 -11.06 3.58 1.71
C ILE A 29 -12.25 4.57 1.72
N GLU A 30 -12.90 4.74 2.85
CA GLU A 30 -14.00 5.66 3.08
C GLU A 30 -13.57 7.13 2.91
N ASP A 31 -12.40 7.50 3.42
CA ASP A 31 -11.82 8.83 3.23
C ASP A 31 -11.56 9.11 1.74
N LEU A 32 -11.03 8.12 1.01
CA LEU A 32 -10.75 8.24 -0.43
C LEU A 32 -12.02 8.50 -1.25
N PHE A 33 -13.08 7.73 -0.98
CA PHE A 33 -14.35 7.86 -1.70
C PHE A 33 -15.14 9.12 -1.35
N SER A 34 -14.82 9.80 -0.25
CA SER A 34 -15.41 11.09 0.08
C SER A 34 -14.97 12.20 -0.90
N SER A 35 -13.86 11.99 -1.62
CA SER A 35 -13.35 12.92 -2.63
C SER A 35 -14.00 12.70 -4.01
N SER A 36 -14.48 13.78 -4.64
CA SER A 36 -15.42 13.72 -5.77
C SER A 36 -14.78 13.89 -7.16
N SER A 37 -13.45 13.90 -7.27
CA SER A 37 -12.77 14.15 -8.54
C SER A 37 -12.45 12.85 -9.26
N VAL A 38 -13.20 12.54 -10.31
CA VAL A 38 -12.90 11.45 -11.24
C VAL A 38 -12.28 12.06 -12.49
N GLN A 39 -10.95 12.14 -12.51
CA GLN A 39 -10.18 12.58 -13.67
C GLN A 39 -9.03 11.61 -13.91
N ASP A 40 -8.73 11.35 -15.19
CA ASP A 40 -7.56 10.55 -15.55
C ASP A 40 -6.28 11.28 -15.14
N ILE A 41 -5.37 10.54 -14.52
CA ILE A 41 -4.04 11.05 -14.18
C ILE A 41 -3.14 10.88 -15.40
N PRO A 42 -2.37 11.91 -15.82
CA PRO A 42 -1.39 11.76 -16.88
C PRO A 42 -0.41 10.64 -16.56
N ASN A 43 -0.16 9.75 -17.53
CA ASN A 43 0.79 8.66 -17.33
C ASN A 43 2.21 9.22 -17.15
N GLN A 44 2.80 8.96 -15.98
CA GLN A 44 4.17 9.30 -15.63
C GLN A 44 5.07 8.08 -15.44
N ASN A 45 4.54 6.88 -15.69
CA ASN A 45 5.23 5.61 -15.44
C ASN A 45 6.07 5.15 -16.65
N SER A 46 7.16 4.45 -16.37
CA SER A 46 7.94 3.67 -17.33
C SER A 46 7.66 2.17 -17.23
N VAL A 47 8.08 1.39 -18.23
CA VAL A 47 7.91 -0.08 -18.23
C VAL A 47 8.77 -0.78 -17.18
N GLU A 48 9.80 -0.11 -16.67
CA GLU A 48 10.67 -0.59 -15.60
C GLU A 48 10.16 -0.24 -14.19
N ASP A 49 9.12 0.58 -14.07
CA ASP A 49 8.55 0.93 -12.76
C ASP A 49 7.81 -0.26 -12.15
N ALA A 50 7.97 -0.46 -10.84
CA ALA A 50 7.28 -1.51 -10.12
C ALA A 50 5.78 -1.21 -10.02
N ALA A 51 4.93 -2.14 -10.51
CA ALA A 51 3.48 -2.03 -10.38
C ALA A 51 2.97 -2.59 -9.03
N TYR A 52 3.62 -3.64 -8.51
CA TYR A 52 3.30 -4.25 -7.23
C TYR A 52 4.52 -4.93 -6.63
N ILE A 53 4.46 -5.19 -5.32
CA ILE A 53 5.39 -6.09 -4.63
C ILE A 53 4.54 -7.11 -3.89
N ILE A 54 4.70 -8.39 -4.22
CA ILE A 54 4.01 -9.48 -3.54
C ILE A 54 5.03 -10.28 -2.74
N TYR A 55 4.72 -10.52 -1.47
CA TYR A 55 5.52 -11.31 -0.57
C TYR A 55 4.99 -12.75 -0.54
N THR A 56 5.87 -13.71 -0.74
CA THR A 56 5.57 -15.14 -0.61
C THR A 56 6.28 -15.72 0.61
N SER A 57 5.79 -16.86 1.10
CA SER A 57 6.44 -17.57 2.20
C SER A 57 7.83 -18.04 1.78
N GLY A 58 8.87 -17.48 2.40
CA GLY A 58 10.24 -17.95 2.21
C GLY A 58 10.47 -19.26 2.95
N SER A 59 11.17 -20.21 2.33
CA SER A 59 11.60 -21.45 2.98
C SER A 59 12.54 -21.23 4.19
N THR A 60 13.13 -20.03 4.29
CA THR A 60 14.01 -19.60 5.39
C THR A 60 13.28 -18.80 6.48
N GLY A 61 11.95 -18.75 6.45
CA GLY A 61 11.12 -18.07 7.47
C GLY A 61 10.90 -16.57 7.24
N ASN A 62 11.74 -15.90 6.45
CA ASN A 62 11.57 -14.49 6.10
C ASN A 62 10.82 -14.34 4.76
N PRO A 63 9.81 -13.45 4.66
CA PRO A 63 9.16 -13.13 3.40
C PRO A 63 10.16 -12.61 2.37
N LYS A 64 9.99 -13.00 1.11
CA LYS A 64 10.76 -12.43 -0.01
C LYS A 64 9.84 -11.55 -0.86
N GLY A 65 10.17 -10.27 -0.99
CA GLY A 65 9.46 -9.36 -1.89
C GLY A 65 9.85 -9.65 -3.34
N THR A 66 8.85 -9.93 -4.19
CA THR A 66 9.06 -10.05 -5.64
C THR A 66 8.58 -8.75 -6.30
N ARG A 67 9.47 -8.15 -7.12
CA ARG A 67 9.21 -6.97 -7.94
C ARG A 67 8.65 -7.38 -9.31
#